data_AF-A0A7X6TBX7-F1
#
_entry.id   AF-A0A7X6TBX7-F1
#
_cell.length_a   1.000
_cell.length_b   1.000
_cell.length_c   1.000
_cell.angle_alpha   90.00
_cell.angle_beta   90.00
_cell.angle_gamma   90.00
#
_symmetry.space_group_name_H-M   'P 1'
#
loop_
_entity.id
_entity.type
_entity.pdbx_description
1 polymer ?
#
loop_
_entity_poly.entity_id
_entity_poly.type
_entity_poly.pdbx_seq_one_letter_code
_entity_poly.pdbx_strand_id
1 'polypeptide(L)'
;MKKIALLLTAIVLLCGCNTYAQMKNVRKAKARLNAETPNLVEARQAIEPALTDSVSKNMADTWFTAGKIYYKLFDQEQKKEWAGSKADGELMAQSLAKSYDSFVIADSLDQMPNAKGKLKPKFRKPITEMVKAMQNGFINSGSFYFKKQDYQKAIKMFEYYLDYPKLKFWTEEEREGYQKDTMIDDIQYYCGASASQDGDSETAIKYFTKLLDVYEPQEDMYQFLIYEYGRLKDSVNLLELYKIGVQKFPENPFYARSLINIYLNKNDLAEALIWIDKAIEEDSLNATLWDVKGRIYESEKNIEEAERCFLRAIELDPDFEPALGNVGRIYYNEAVEELDRVNAIRDDRVYRREKAKMKAVFEKPLSYMEKAHELNPEERDYIIALRGIYYNLGKGYEKKYEEMDTLMKQGR
;
A
#
# COMPACT_ATOMS: atom_id res chain seq x y z
N MET A 1 -31.34 -51.30 -31.75
CA MET A 1 -30.10 -50.93 -32.49
C MET A 1 -30.30 -49.87 -33.57
N LYS A 2 -31.29 -49.97 -34.47
CA LYS A 2 -31.51 -48.95 -35.54
C LYS A 2 -31.77 -47.50 -35.04
N LYS A 3 -32.47 -47.30 -33.92
CA LYS A 3 -32.72 -45.95 -33.35
C LYS A 3 -31.48 -45.31 -32.69
N ILE A 4 -30.57 -46.11 -32.15
CA ILE A 4 -29.31 -45.64 -31.53
C ILE A 4 -28.28 -45.30 -32.62
N ALA A 5 -28.24 -46.07 -33.71
CA ALA A 5 -27.42 -45.77 -34.88
C ALA A 5 -27.85 -44.45 -35.56
N LEU A 6 -29.16 -44.19 -35.67
CA LEU A 6 -29.72 -42.94 -36.21
C LEU A 6 -29.36 -41.70 -35.38
N LEU A 7 -29.37 -41.81 -34.05
CA LEU A 7 -28.98 -40.73 -33.12
C LEU A 7 -27.46 -40.45 -33.18
N LEU A 8 -26.62 -41.48 -33.27
CA LEU A 8 -25.17 -41.33 -33.47
C LEU A 8 -24.83 -40.73 -34.84
N THR A 9 -25.51 -41.12 -35.92
CA THR A 9 -25.34 -40.46 -37.23
C THR A 9 -25.85 -39.02 -37.24
N ALA A 10 -26.94 -38.71 -36.53
CA ALA A 10 -27.45 -37.34 -36.44
C ALA A 10 -26.50 -36.42 -35.65
N ILE A 11 -25.88 -36.91 -34.57
CA ILE A 11 -24.87 -36.16 -33.81
C ILE A 11 -23.59 -35.96 -34.63
N VAL A 12 -23.14 -36.98 -35.37
CA VAL A 12 -21.97 -36.87 -36.29
C VAL A 12 -22.27 -35.93 -37.47
N LEU A 13 -23.49 -35.91 -38.00
CA LEU A 13 -23.92 -34.97 -39.05
C LEU A 13 -24.07 -33.53 -38.51
N LEU A 14 -24.59 -33.35 -37.29
CA LEU A 14 -24.69 -32.03 -36.64
C LEU A 14 -23.30 -31.46 -36.29
N CYS A 15 -22.37 -32.28 -35.84
CA CYS A 15 -20.96 -31.89 -35.67
C CYS A 15 -20.27 -31.61 -37.02
N GLY A 16 -20.54 -32.40 -38.06
CA GLY A 16 -19.99 -32.19 -39.41
C GLY A 16 -20.47 -30.92 -40.11
N CYS A 17 -21.75 -30.54 -39.95
CA CYS A 17 -22.30 -29.32 -40.54
C CYS A 17 -21.79 -28.04 -39.85
N ASN A 18 -21.65 -28.06 -38.53
CA ASN A 18 -21.16 -26.89 -37.78
C ASN A 18 -19.69 -26.59 -38.06
N THR A 19 -18.85 -27.60 -38.23
CA THR A 19 -17.42 -27.42 -38.58
C THR A 19 -17.25 -26.80 -39.97
N TYR A 20 -18.06 -27.20 -40.95
CA TYR A 20 -18.05 -26.57 -42.29
C TYR A 20 -18.56 -25.13 -42.25
N ALA A 21 -19.56 -24.83 -41.42
CA ALA A 21 -20.11 -23.48 -41.27
C ALA A 21 -19.07 -22.49 -40.72
N GLN A 22 -18.30 -22.89 -39.69
CA GLN A 22 -17.30 -21.99 -39.10
C GLN A 22 -16.08 -21.78 -40.00
N MET A 23 -15.68 -22.79 -40.77
CA MET A 23 -14.68 -22.60 -41.81
C MET A 23 -15.15 -21.68 -42.95
N LYS A 24 -16.44 -21.69 -43.29
CA LYS A 24 -17.04 -20.71 -44.21
C LYS A 24 -16.99 -19.30 -43.63
N ASN A 25 -17.26 -19.16 -42.33
CA ASN A 25 -17.15 -17.89 -41.61
C ASN A 25 -15.73 -17.33 -41.61
N VAL A 26 -14.70 -18.15 -41.38
CA VAL A 26 -13.28 -17.74 -41.50
C VAL A 26 -12.98 -17.24 -42.92
N ARG A 27 -13.43 -17.95 -43.96
CA ARG A 27 -13.25 -17.51 -45.37
C ARG A 27 -13.97 -16.20 -45.66
N LYS A 28 -15.21 -16.04 -45.16
CA LYS A 28 -15.98 -14.79 -45.28
C LYS A 28 -15.22 -13.64 -44.61
N ALA A 29 -14.72 -13.85 -43.39
CA ALA A 29 -13.94 -12.85 -42.67
C ALA A 29 -12.70 -12.42 -43.45
N LYS A 30 -11.93 -13.37 -44.01
CA LYS A 30 -10.79 -13.08 -44.88
C LYS A 30 -11.17 -12.29 -46.13
N ALA A 31 -12.26 -12.66 -46.79
CA ALA A 31 -12.72 -11.97 -47.99
C ALA A 31 -13.07 -10.51 -47.68
N ARG A 32 -13.74 -10.25 -46.55
CA ARG A 32 -14.05 -8.89 -46.09
C ARG A 32 -12.81 -8.09 -45.67
N LEU A 33 -11.83 -8.75 -45.06
CA LEU A 33 -10.58 -8.14 -44.62
C LEU A 33 -9.65 -7.73 -45.77
N ASN A 34 -9.63 -8.52 -46.85
CA ASN A 34 -8.73 -8.37 -48.00
C ASN A 34 -9.42 -7.72 -49.21
N ALA A 35 -10.66 -7.25 -49.07
CA ALA A 35 -11.33 -6.46 -50.11
C ALA A 35 -10.59 -5.14 -50.35
N GLU A 36 -10.76 -4.55 -51.54
CA GLU A 36 -10.17 -3.25 -51.92
C GLU A 36 -10.49 -2.16 -50.89
N THR A 37 -11.75 -2.13 -50.42
CA THR A 37 -12.16 -1.39 -49.22
C THR A 37 -12.58 -2.39 -48.14
N PRO A 38 -11.73 -2.65 -47.12
CA PRO A 38 -12.04 -3.63 -46.07
C PRO A 38 -13.29 -3.26 -45.27
N ASN A 39 -14.22 -4.22 -45.11
CA ASN A 39 -15.35 -4.08 -44.20
C ASN A 39 -15.04 -4.80 -42.87
N LEU A 40 -14.44 -4.08 -41.93
CA LEU A 40 -13.95 -4.64 -40.67
C LEU A 40 -15.08 -5.07 -39.73
N VAL A 41 -16.23 -4.41 -39.79
CA VAL A 41 -17.41 -4.79 -38.99
C VAL A 41 -17.92 -6.15 -39.40
N GLU A 42 -18.14 -6.38 -40.71
CA GLU A 42 -18.55 -7.69 -41.21
C GLU A 42 -17.47 -8.75 -41.04
N ALA A 43 -16.19 -8.39 -41.19
CA ALA A 43 -15.08 -9.31 -40.96
C ALA A 43 -15.07 -9.79 -39.50
N ARG A 44 -15.25 -8.86 -38.55
CA ARG A 44 -15.35 -9.16 -37.10
C ARG A 44 -16.55 -10.04 -36.79
N GLN A 45 -17.74 -9.68 -37.29
CA GLN A 45 -18.95 -10.48 -37.09
C GLN A 45 -18.81 -11.90 -37.65
N ALA A 46 -18.10 -12.05 -38.78
CA ALA A 46 -17.85 -13.36 -39.37
C ALA A 46 -16.84 -14.18 -38.57
N ILE A 47 -15.76 -13.58 -38.04
CA ILE A 47 -14.70 -14.36 -37.38
C ILE A 47 -15.06 -14.80 -35.96
N GLU A 48 -15.85 -14.01 -35.23
CA GLU A 48 -16.15 -14.23 -33.80
C GLU A 48 -16.69 -15.65 -33.48
N PRO A 49 -17.72 -16.17 -34.18
CA PRO A 49 -18.22 -17.53 -33.89
C PRO A 49 -17.19 -18.63 -34.14
N ALA A 50 -16.16 -18.38 -34.96
CA ALA A 50 -15.13 -19.35 -35.27
C ALA A 50 -14.04 -19.44 -34.17
N LEU A 51 -13.95 -18.46 -33.26
CA LEU A 51 -12.96 -18.42 -32.19
C LEU A 51 -13.27 -19.40 -31.05
N THR A 52 -14.53 -19.79 -30.90
CA THR A 52 -14.99 -20.69 -29.82
C THR A 52 -15.43 -22.07 -30.32
N ASP A 53 -15.53 -22.25 -31.64
CA ASP A 53 -15.92 -23.51 -32.26
C ASP A 53 -14.92 -24.64 -32.02
N SER A 54 -15.44 -25.85 -31.82
CA SER A 54 -14.68 -27.05 -31.49
C SER A 54 -13.54 -27.39 -32.46
N VAL A 55 -13.64 -27.00 -33.74
CA VAL A 55 -12.61 -27.27 -34.75
C VAL A 55 -11.83 -26.00 -35.08
N SER A 56 -12.49 -24.92 -35.47
CA SER A 56 -11.78 -23.74 -35.97
C SER A 56 -10.94 -23.03 -34.90
N LYS A 57 -11.28 -23.16 -33.60
CA LYS A 57 -10.43 -22.66 -32.50
C LYS A 57 -9.07 -23.35 -32.39
N ASN A 58 -8.92 -24.54 -32.98
CA ASN A 58 -7.66 -25.28 -32.99
C ASN A 58 -6.86 -25.03 -34.28
N MET A 59 -7.24 -24.04 -35.09
CA MET A 59 -6.58 -23.71 -36.34
C MET A 59 -5.86 -22.37 -36.25
N ALA A 60 -4.54 -22.38 -36.44
CA ALA A 60 -3.71 -21.16 -36.43
C ALA A 60 -4.23 -20.08 -37.39
N ASP A 61 -4.73 -20.48 -38.55
CA ASP A 61 -5.26 -19.59 -39.59
C ASP A 61 -6.52 -18.80 -39.15
N THR A 62 -7.35 -19.40 -38.31
CA THR A 62 -8.53 -18.75 -37.71
C THR A 62 -8.09 -17.58 -36.84
N TRP A 63 -7.17 -17.86 -35.90
CA TRP A 63 -6.64 -16.86 -34.98
C TRP A 63 -5.78 -15.81 -35.66
N PHE A 64 -4.95 -16.19 -36.65
CA PHE A 64 -4.19 -15.23 -37.44
C PHE A 64 -5.12 -14.27 -38.20
N THR A 65 -6.23 -14.78 -38.74
CA THR A 65 -7.25 -13.95 -39.38
C THR A 65 -7.89 -12.98 -38.39
N ALA A 66 -8.27 -13.46 -37.21
CA ALA A 66 -8.83 -12.61 -36.16
C ALA A 66 -7.85 -11.53 -35.71
N GLY A 67 -6.60 -11.89 -35.47
CA GLY A 67 -5.52 -10.97 -35.12
C GLY A 67 -5.39 -9.83 -36.14
N LYS A 68 -5.36 -10.15 -37.44
CA LYS A 68 -5.31 -9.12 -38.48
C LYS A 68 -6.56 -8.22 -38.53
N ILE A 69 -7.75 -8.76 -38.30
CA ILE A 69 -8.99 -7.96 -38.28
C ILE A 69 -8.93 -6.96 -37.14
N TYR A 70 -8.56 -7.43 -35.95
CA TYR A 70 -8.46 -6.62 -34.76
C TYR A 70 -7.31 -5.60 -34.83
N TYR A 71 -6.17 -5.98 -35.40
CA TYR A 71 -5.09 -5.04 -35.67
C TYR A 71 -5.55 -3.90 -36.58
N LYS A 72 -6.28 -4.19 -37.67
CA LYS A 72 -6.80 -3.14 -38.57
C LYS A 72 -7.80 -2.22 -37.86
N LEU A 73 -8.63 -2.75 -36.96
CA LEU A 73 -9.55 -1.93 -36.15
C LEU A 73 -8.77 -1.00 -35.20
N PHE A 74 -7.76 -1.54 -34.52
CA PHE A 74 -6.84 -0.77 -33.69
C PHE A 74 -6.13 0.35 -34.49
N ASP A 75 -5.50 -0.02 -35.61
CA ASP A 75 -4.77 0.91 -36.49
C ASP A 75 -5.69 2.01 -37.06
N GLN A 76 -6.95 1.68 -37.38
CA GLN A 76 -7.94 2.65 -37.83
C GLN A 76 -8.25 3.70 -36.75
N GLU A 77 -8.46 3.29 -35.50
CA GLU A 77 -8.73 4.22 -34.40
C GLU A 77 -7.47 5.02 -34.02
N GLN A 78 -6.30 4.39 -34.00
CA GLN A 78 -5.02 5.07 -33.74
C GLN A 78 -4.74 6.17 -34.77
N LYS A 79 -4.99 5.90 -36.06
CA LYS A 79 -4.85 6.92 -37.12
C LYS A 79 -5.79 8.10 -36.96
N LYS A 80 -7.02 7.88 -36.46
CA LYS A 80 -7.93 8.99 -36.15
C LYS A 80 -7.34 9.89 -35.06
N GLU A 81 -6.81 9.29 -34.00
CA GLU A 81 -6.18 10.03 -32.89
C GLU A 81 -4.99 10.87 -33.38
N TRP A 82 -4.08 10.28 -34.16
CA TRP A 82 -2.95 11.03 -34.75
C TRP A 82 -3.37 12.14 -35.72
N ALA A 83 -4.51 11.98 -36.39
CA ALA A 83 -5.10 13.00 -37.24
C ALA A 83 -5.90 14.06 -36.46
N GLY A 84 -5.91 14.02 -35.11
CA GLY A 84 -6.72 14.91 -34.27
C GLY A 84 -8.23 14.70 -34.40
N SER A 85 -8.65 13.60 -35.03
CA SER A 85 -10.05 13.20 -35.17
C SER A 85 -10.51 12.44 -33.93
N LYS A 86 -11.82 12.45 -33.66
CA LYS A 86 -12.40 11.70 -32.53
C LYS A 86 -12.25 10.18 -32.76
N ALA A 87 -11.28 9.58 -32.09
CA ALA A 87 -11.09 8.14 -32.02
C ALA A 87 -12.01 7.50 -30.96
N ASP A 88 -12.40 6.25 -31.17
CA ASP A 88 -13.03 5.42 -30.15
C ASP A 88 -11.96 4.69 -29.34
N GLY A 89 -11.55 5.28 -28.21
CA GLY A 89 -10.52 4.72 -27.34
C GLY A 89 -10.87 3.34 -26.75
N GLU A 90 -12.17 3.06 -26.55
CA GLU A 90 -12.61 1.76 -26.03
C GLU A 90 -12.45 0.68 -27.10
N LEU A 91 -12.91 0.96 -28.32
CA LEU A 91 -12.73 0.07 -29.46
C LEU A 91 -11.25 -0.14 -29.77
N MET A 92 -10.44 0.92 -29.70
CA MET A 92 -8.99 0.86 -29.93
C MET A 92 -8.32 -0.10 -28.94
N ALA A 93 -8.52 0.09 -27.65
CA ALA A 93 -7.90 -0.73 -26.60
C ALA A 93 -8.36 -2.19 -26.64
N GLN A 94 -9.67 -2.43 -26.80
CA GLN A 94 -10.20 -3.80 -26.90
C GLN A 94 -9.70 -4.51 -28.16
N SER A 95 -9.61 -3.80 -29.29
CA SER A 95 -9.09 -4.37 -30.53
C SER A 95 -7.60 -4.69 -30.42
N LEU A 96 -6.84 -3.84 -29.73
CA LEU A 96 -5.43 -4.09 -29.47
C LEU A 96 -5.22 -5.39 -28.67
N ALA A 97 -5.91 -5.54 -27.53
CA ALA A 97 -5.82 -6.74 -26.70
C ALA A 97 -6.25 -8.01 -27.46
N LYS A 98 -7.41 -7.97 -28.14
CA LYS A 98 -7.89 -9.12 -28.94
C LYS A 98 -6.95 -9.48 -30.08
N SER A 99 -6.33 -8.49 -30.71
CA SER A 99 -5.33 -8.70 -31.76
C SER A 99 -4.14 -9.48 -31.22
N TYR A 100 -3.62 -9.06 -30.07
CA TYR A 100 -2.45 -9.65 -29.44
C TYR A 100 -2.72 -11.08 -29.02
N ASP A 101 -3.80 -11.32 -28.26
CA ASP A 101 -4.19 -12.66 -27.82
C ASP A 101 -4.34 -13.61 -29.01
N SER A 102 -5.00 -13.13 -30.08
CA SER A 102 -5.19 -13.92 -31.30
C SER A 102 -3.86 -14.26 -31.96
N PHE A 103 -2.89 -13.34 -32.01
CA PHE A 103 -1.58 -13.61 -32.58
C PHE A 103 -0.75 -14.57 -31.72
N VAL A 104 -0.79 -14.45 -30.40
CA VAL A 104 -0.12 -15.38 -29.49
C VAL A 104 -0.67 -16.80 -29.65
N ILE A 105 -1.99 -16.95 -29.73
CA ILE A 105 -2.63 -18.26 -29.96
C ILE A 105 -2.29 -18.78 -31.37
N ALA A 106 -2.31 -17.91 -32.39
CA ALA A 106 -1.98 -18.29 -33.76
C ALA A 106 -0.55 -18.81 -33.89
N ASP A 107 0.45 -18.13 -33.32
CA ASP A 107 1.84 -18.62 -33.33
C ASP A 107 1.93 -19.94 -32.59
N SER A 108 1.33 -20.06 -31.40
CA SER A 108 1.36 -21.30 -30.62
C SER A 108 0.85 -22.51 -31.40
N LEU A 109 -0.28 -22.37 -32.11
CA LEU A 109 -0.84 -23.41 -32.96
C LEU A 109 0.00 -23.67 -34.23
N ASP A 110 0.59 -22.63 -34.82
CA ASP A 110 1.42 -22.73 -36.03
C ASP A 110 2.77 -23.43 -35.77
N GLN A 111 3.23 -23.42 -34.52
CA GLN A 111 4.42 -24.14 -34.07
C GLN A 111 4.18 -25.61 -33.70
N MET A 112 2.94 -26.10 -33.77
CA MET A 112 2.67 -27.51 -33.52
C MET A 112 2.95 -28.35 -34.78
N PRO A 113 3.58 -29.54 -34.65
CA PRO A 113 3.67 -30.48 -35.75
C PRO A 113 2.28 -30.85 -36.26
N ASN A 114 2.12 -30.94 -37.59
CA ASN A 114 0.86 -31.44 -38.16
C ASN A 114 0.67 -32.95 -37.88
N ALA A 115 -0.47 -33.51 -38.28
CA ALA A 115 -0.79 -34.94 -38.11
C ALA A 115 0.25 -35.92 -38.71
N LYS A 116 1.17 -35.44 -39.57
CA LYS A 116 2.29 -36.20 -40.15
C LYS A 116 3.63 -35.93 -39.46
N GLY A 117 3.63 -35.28 -38.30
CA GLY A 117 4.83 -34.90 -37.54
C GLY A 117 5.67 -33.79 -38.17
N LYS A 118 5.20 -33.14 -39.24
CA LYS A 118 5.97 -32.09 -39.92
C LYS A 118 5.64 -30.72 -39.34
N LEU A 119 6.68 -30.01 -38.90
CA LEU A 119 6.63 -28.60 -38.49
C LEU A 119 6.88 -27.69 -39.71
N LYS A 120 5.92 -26.84 -40.06
CA LYS A 120 6.02 -25.86 -41.16
C LYS A 120 5.30 -24.56 -40.80
N PRO A 121 5.90 -23.70 -39.95
CA PRO A 121 5.31 -22.44 -39.56
C PRO A 121 5.06 -21.53 -40.76
N LYS A 122 3.92 -20.86 -40.78
CA LYS A 122 3.51 -19.92 -41.84
C LYS A 122 3.32 -18.50 -41.31
N PHE A 123 2.99 -18.35 -40.03
CA PHE A 123 2.48 -17.10 -39.49
C PHE A 123 3.46 -16.39 -38.56
N ARG A 124 4.50 -17.07 -38.06
CA ARG A 124 5.47 -16.46 -37.13
C ARG A 124 6.00 -15.11 -37.62
N LYS A 125 6.60 -15.06 -38.81
CA LYS A 125 7.18 -13.82 -39.35
C LYS A 125 6.16 -12.66 -39.42
N PRO A 126 4.98 -12.80 -40.07
CA PRO A 126 4.01 -11.71 -40.07
C PRO A 126 3.42 -11.40 -38.69
N ILE A 127 3.30 -12.38 -37.78
CA ILE A 127 2.89 -12.14 -36.39
C ILE A 127 3.90 -11.26 -35.66
N THR A 128 5.19 -11.61 -35.73
CA THR A 128 6.29 -10.86 -35.11
C THR A 128 6.25 -9.39 -35.50
N GLU A 129 6.13 -9.07 -36.80
CA GLU A 129 6.07 -7.68 -37.28
C GLU A 129 4.85 -6.92 -36.75
N MET A 130 3.68 -7.56 -36.70
CA MET A 130 2.46 -6.90 -36.24
C MET A 130 2.47 -6.70 -34.72
N VAL A 131 2.94 -7.66 -33.94
CA VAL A 131 3.04 -7.55 -32.48
C VAL A 131 4.09 -6.51 -32.07
N LYS A 132 5.18 -6.35 -32.84
CA LYS A 132 6.14 -5.25 -32.65
C LYS A 132 5.46 -3.88 -32.76
N ALA A 133 4.65 -3.67 -33.79
CA ALA A 133 3.94 -2.40 -34.00
C ALA A 133 2.88 -2.07 -32.93
N MET A 134 2.49 -3.06 -32.12
CA MET A 134 1.46 -2.93 -31.09
C MET A 134 1.98 -2.44 -29.74
N GLN A 135 3.29 -2.50 -29.49
CA GLN A 135 3.88 -2.35 -28.15
C GLN A 135 3.44 -1.05 -27.46
N ASN A 136 3.63 0.11 -28.12
CA ASN A 136 3.27 1.41 -27.55
C ASN A 136 1.76 1.61 -27.38
N GLY A 137 0.94 0.87 -28.14
CA GLY A 137 -0.50 0.91 -28.01
C GLY A 137 -0.98 0.46 -26.63
N PHE A 138 -0.24 -0.44 -25.97
CA PHE A 138 -0.58 -0.95 -24.64
C PHE A 138 -0.43 0.11 -23.56
N ILE A 139 0.64 0.89 -23.59
CA ILE A 139 0.84 2.04 -22.69
C ILE A 139 -0.29 3.06 -22.86
N ASN A 140 -0.61 3.42 -24.10
CA ASN A 140 -1.66 4.40 -24.39
C ASN A 140 -3.05 3.89 -23.96
N SER A 141 -3.33 2.61 -24.20
CA SER A 141 -4.60 1.98 -23.80
C SER A 141 -4.71 1.86 -22.28
N GLY A 142 -3.62 1.53 -21.58
CA GLY A 142 -3.58 1.53 -20.13
C GLY A 142 -3.82 2.92 -19.56
N SER A 143 -3.19 3.94 -20.15
CA SER A 143 -3.39 5.34 -19.78
C SER A 143 -4.82 5.83 -20.03
N PHE A 144 -5.45 5.37 -21.11
CA PHE A 144 -6.86 5.63 -21.40
C PHE A 144 -7.79 5.07 -20.32
N TYR A 145 -7.60 3.80 -19.93
CA TYR A 145 -8.40 3.18 -18.87
C TYR A 145 -8.11 3.77 -17.49
N PHE A 146 -6.86 4.13 -17.20
CA PHE A 146 -6.48 4.82 -15.97
C PHE A 146 -7.22 6.15 -15.81
N LYS A 147 -7.26 6.97 -16.88
CA LYS A 147 -8.01 8.24 -16.90
C LYS A 147 -9.51 8.05 -16.72
N LYS A 148 -10.05 6.91 -17.15
CA LYS A 148 -11.44 6.50 -16.94
C LYS A 148 -11.70 5.88 -15.56
N GLN A 149 -10.68 5.71 -14.73
CA GLN A 149 -10.74 5.02 -13.44
C GLN A 149 -11.18 3.55 -13.57
N ASP A 150 -10.99 2.95 -14.75
CA ASP A 150 -11.17 1.51 -14.97
C ASP A 150 -9.81 0.82 -14.73
N TYR A 151 -9.42 0.78 -13.46
CA TYR A 151 -8.06 0.40 -13.05
C TYR A 151 -7.71 -1.04 -13.41
N GLN A 152 -8.67 -1.96 -13.32
CA GLN A 152 -8.47 -3.36 -13.70
C GLN A 152 -8.12 -3.51 -15.18
N LYS A 153 -8.80 -2.77 -16.07
CA LYS A 153 -8.45 -2.76 -17.50
C LYS A 153 -7.14 -2.02 -17.74
N ALA A 154 -6.84 -0.97 -16.99
CA ALA A 154 -5.56 -0.27 -17.10
C ALA A 154 -4.39 -1.22 -16.81
N ILE A 155 -4.44 -1.94 -15.69
CA ILE A 155 -3.46 -2.95 -15.28
C ILE A 155 -3.32 -4.00 -16.37
N LYS A 156 -4.44 -4.55 -16.89
CA LYS A 156 -4.38 -5.55 -17.95
C LYS A 156 -3.65 -5.06 -19.20
N MET A 157 -3.89 -3.80 -19.61
CA MET A 157 -3.18 -3.24 -20.77
C MET A 157 -1.69 -3.04 -20.49
N PHE A 158 -1.32 -2.60 -19.29
CA PHE A 158 0.07 -2.49 -18.88
C PHE A 158 0.77 -3.86 -18.76
N GLU A 159 0.08 -4.90 -18.29
CA GLU A 159 0.61 -6.26 -18.21
C GLU A 159 0.93 -6.83 -19.59
N TYR A 160 0.12 -6.54 -20.62
CA TYR A 160 0.49 -6.90 -21.99
C TYR A 160 1.85 -6.33 -22.39
N TYR A 161 2.15 -5.08 -22.03
CA TYR A 161 3.46 -4.45 -22.27
C TYR A 161 4.57 -5.17 -21.51
N LEU A 162 4.38 -5.41 -20.20
CA LEU A 162 5.36 -6.07 -19.33
C LEU A 162 5.62 -7.54 -19.70
N ASP A 163 4.68 -8.19 -20.40
CA ASP A 163 4.81 -9.56 -20.86
C ASP A 163 5.53 -9.69 -22.21
N TYR A 164 5.83 -8.59 -22.91
CA TYR A 164 6.58 -8.63 -24.19
C TYR A 164 7.83 -9.49 -24.08
N PRO A 165 8.77 -9.27 -23.14
CA PRO A 165 9.97 -10.09 -23.03
C PRO A 165 9.74 -11.60 -22.88
N LYS A 166 8.54 -12.04 -22.50
CA LYS A 166 8.22 -13.44 -22.23
C LYS A 166 7.72 -14.21 -23.47
N LEU A 167 7.46 -13.52 -24.59
CA LEU A 167 6.93 -14.17 -25.78
C LEU A 167 7.97 -15.06 -26.46
N LYS A 168 7.53 -16.29 -26.78
CA LYS A 168 8.40 -17.35 -27.32
C LYS A 168 8.81 -17.14 -28.78
N PHE A 169 8.10 -16.29 -29.52
CA PHE A 169 8.44 -16.01 -30.92
C PHE A 169 9.47 -14.90 -31.09
N TRP A 170 9.93 -14.26 -30.01
CA TRP A 170 11.10 -13.39 -30.04
C TRP A 170 12.40 -14.17 -30.15
N THR A 171 13.39 -13.58 -30.82
CA THR A 171 14.79 -13.99 -30.68
C THR A 171 15.29 -13.70 -29.27
N GLU A 172 16.44 -14.27 -28.91
CA GLU A 172 17.09 -13.97 -27.62
C GLU A 172 17.49 -12.49 -27.52
N GLU A 173 18.09 -11.96 -28.59
CA GLU A 173 18.44 -10.54 -28.72
C GLU A 173 17.21 -9.61 -28.55
N GLU A 174 16.08 -9.95 -29.16
CA GLU A 174 14.84 -9.18 -29.01
C GLU A 174 14.33 -9.21 -27.57
N ARG A 175 14.35 -10.37 -26.91
CA ARG A 175 13.94 -10.47 -25.49
C ARG A 175 14.82 -9.61 -24.59
N GLU A 176 16.14 -9.68 -24.76
CA GLU A 176 17.06 -8.84 -24.00
C GLU A 176 16.83 -7.35 -24.25
N GLY A 177 16.55 -6.97 -25.50
CA GLY A 177 16.18 -5.60 -25.85
C GLY A 177 14.95 -5.11 -25.10
N TYR A 178 13.88 -5.91 -25.08
CA TYR A 178 12.66 -5.57 -24.36
C TYR A 178 12.85 -5.55 -22.84
N GLN A 179 13.72 -6.38 -22.27
CA GLN A 179 14.00 -6.38 -20.82
C GLN A 179 14.72 -5.11 -20.35
N LYS A 180 15.43 -4.44 -21.26
CA LYS A 180 16.19 -3.21 -20.99
C LYS A 180 15.39 -1.94 -21.33
N ASP A 181 14.11 -2.10 -21.69
CA ASP A 181 13.25 -0.98 -22.03
C ASP A 181 13.04 -0.10 -20.79
N THR A 182 13.40 1.17 -20.91
CA THR A 182 13.42 2.14 -19.81
C THR A 182 12.02 2.45 -19.28
N MET A 183 10.96 2.11 -20.02
CA MET A 183 9.59 2.32 -19.58
C MET A 183 9.09 1.21 -18.64
N ILE A 184 9.81 0.09 -18.50
CA ILE A 184 9.34 -1.05 -17.69
C ILE A 184 9.00 -0.61 -16.26
N ASP A 185 9.87 0.18 -15.64
CA ASP A 185 9.69 0.57 -14.24
C ASP A 185 8.51 1.54 -14.08
N ASP A 186 8.36 2.50 -14.99
CA ASP A 186 7.21 3.40 -15.02
C ASP A 186 5.90 2.63 -15.20
N ILE A 187 5.88 1.64 -16.10
CA ILE A 187 4.69 0.81 -16.33
C ILE A 187 4.38 -0.09 -15.12
N GLN A 188 5.40 -0.59 -14.42
CA GLN A 188 5.21 -1.25 -13.13
C GLN A 188 4.64 -0.30 -12.08
N TYR A 189 5.13 0.95 -12.01
CA TYR A 189 4.60 1.97 -11.11
C TYR A 189 3.12 2.23 -11.41
N TYR A 190 2.74 2.40 -12.68
CA TYR A 190 1.34 2.59 -13.05
C TYR A 190 0.47 1.37 -12.75
N CYS A 191 0.99 0.14 -12.84
CA CYS A 191 0.27 -1.04 -12.36
C CYS A 191 0.03 -0.97 -10.85
N GLY A 192 1.07 -0.65 -10.06
CA GLY A 192 0.96 -0.52 -8.61
C GLY A 192 -0.01 0.58 -8.20
N ALA A 193 0.10 1.76 -8.81
CA ALA A 193 -0.79 2.89 -8.57
C ALA A 193 -2.24 2.58 -8.98
N SER A 194 -2.46 1.94 -10.13
CA SER A 194 -3.81 1.52 -10.54
C SER A 194 -4.42 0.55 -9.53
N ALA A 195 -3.65 -0.45 -9.09
CA ALA A 195 -4.11 -1.45 -8.13
C ALA A 195 -4.42 -0.83 -6.76
N SER A 196 -3.57 0.09 -6.30
CA SER A 196 -3.80 0.87 -5.08
C SER A 196 -5.13 1.63 -5.12
N GLN A 197 -5.41 2.31 -6.24
CA GLN A 197 -6.67 3.04 -6.47
C GLN A 197 -7.89 2.11 -6.59
N ASP A 198 -7.74 0.93 -7.19
CA ASP A 198 -8.79 -0.11 -7.26
C ASP A 198 -9.08 -0.73 -5.88
N GLY A 199 -8.11 -0.64 -4.98
CA GLY A 199 -8.11 -1.31 -3.68
C GLY A 199 -7.64 -2.76 -3.69
N ASP A 200 -6.99 -3.16 -4.77
CA ASP A 200 -6.26 -4.42 -4.87
C ASP A 200 -4.84 -4.25 -4.30
N SER A 201 -4.74 -4.30 -2.96
CA SER A 201 -3.48 -4.15 -2.25
C SER A 201 -2.46 -5.25 -2.59
N GLU A 202 -2.91 -6.47 -2.91
CA GLU A 202 -2.00 -7.56 -3.28
C GLU A 202 -1.27 -7.27 -4.60
N THR A 203 -2.00 -6.82 -5.62
CA THR A 203 -1.40 -6.41 -6.89
C THR A 203 -0.56 -5.16 -6.73
N ALA A 204 -0.99 -4.19 -5.91
CA ALA A 204 -0.20 -2.99 -5.62
C ALA A 204 1.18 -3.35 -5.02
N ILE A 205 1.20 -4.21 -3.99
CA ILE A 205 2.42 -4.71 -3.37
C ILE A 205 3.31 -5.42 -4.39
N LYS A 206 2.75 -6.35 -5.19
CA LYS A 206 3.48 -7.08 -6.26
C LYS A 206 4.28 -6.14 -7.16
N TYR A 207 3.73 -4.98 -7.51
CA TYR A 207 4.39 -4.02 -8.39
C TYR A 207 5.32 -3.06 -7.66
N PHE A 208 4.91 -2.47 -6.53
CA PHE A 208 5.78 -1.57 -5.78
C PHE A 208 7.03 -2.26 -5.22
N THR A 209 6.95 -3.54 -4.86
CA THR A 209 8.14 -4.30 -4.41
C THR A 209 9.21 -4.42 -5.49
N LYS A 210 8.85 -4.45 -6.78
CA LYS A 210 9.83 -4.51 -7.88
C LYS A 210 10.61 -3.20 -8.05
N LEU A 211 10.10 -2.12 -7.48
CA LEU A 211 10.62 -0.76 -7.65
C LEU A 211 11.45 -0.29 -6.45
N LEU A 212 11.56 -1.10 -5.40
CA LEU A 212 12.25 -0.74 -4.15
C LEU A 212 13.69 -0.26 -4.35
N ASP A 213 14.40 -0.83 -5.32
CA ASP A 213 15.82 -0.51 -5.59
C ASP A 213 16.02 0.24 -6.92
N VAL A 214 14.94 0.77 -7.51
CA VAL A 214 14.97 1.44 -8.81
C VAL A 214 15.00 2.96 -8.68
N TYR A 215 14.07 3.52 -7.89
CA TYR A 215 13.90 4.98 -7.77
C TYR A 215 14.68 5.53 -6.58
N GLU A 216 15.32 6.69 -6.74
CA GLU A 216 15.98 7.43 -5.66
C GLU A 216 15.37 8.83 -5.49
N PRO A 217 14.98 9.25 -4.26
CA PRO A 217 15.06 8.48 -3.02
C PRO A 217 14.01 7.37 -2.97
N GLN A 218 14.42 6.17 -2.51
CA GLN A 218 13.56 4.97 -2.45
C GLN A 218 12.35 5.11 -1.51
N GLU A 219 12.34 6.14 -0.66
CA GLU A 219 11.42 6.29 0.46
C GLU A 219 9.94 6.21 0.07
N ASP A 220 9.57 6.81 -1.07
CA ASP A 220 8.19 6.78 -1.56
C ASP A 220 7.68 5.33 -1.76
N MET A 221 8.53 4.43 -2.26
CA MET A 221 8.15 3.03 -2.47
C MET A 221 7.92 2.31 -1.13
N TYR A 222 8.72 2.61 -0.10
CA TYR A 222 8.51 2.08 1.25
C TYR A 222 7.20 2.60 1.85
N GLN A 223 6.89 3.89 1.67
CA GLN A 223 5.63 4.46 2.15
C GLN A 223 4.41 3.87 1.44
N PHE A 224 4.48 3.63 0.12
CA PHE A 224 3.42 2.94 -0.61
C PHE A 224 3.23 1.51 -0.11
N LEU A 225 4.31 0.75 0.10
CA LEU A 225 4.19 -0.61 0.66
C LEU A 225 3.62 -0.60 2.09
N ILE A 226 4.04 0.34 2.95
CA ILE A 226 3.48 0.53 4.29
C ILE A 226 1.97 0.79 4.22
N TYR A 227 1.54 1.67 3.32
CA TYR A 227 0.13 1.96 3.10
C TYR A 227 -0.64 0.70 2.70
N GLU A 228 -0.15 -0.07 1.72
CA GLU A 228 -0.83 -1.26 1.23
C GLU A 228 -0.84 -2.41 2.25
N TYR A 229 0.26 -2.68 2.95
CA TYR A 229 0.27 -3.68 4.02
C TYR A 229 -0.63 -3.26 5.20
N GLY A 230 -0.72 -1.96 5.48
CA GLY A 230 -1.69 -1.41 6.44
C GLY A 230 -3.13 -1.71 6.06
N ARG A 231 -3.49 -1.57 4.78
CA ARG A 231 -4.83 -1.91 4.26
C ARG A 231 -5.13 -3.40 4.35
N LEU A 232 -4.15 -4.26 4.07
CA LEU A 232 -4.26 -5.71 4.26
C LEU A 232 -4.28 -6.13 5.74
N LYS A 233 -3.94 -5.21 6.66
CA LYS A 233 -3.71 -5.51 8.08
C LYS A 233 -2.62 -6.56 8.28
N ASP A 234 -1.65 -6.62 7.36
CA ASP A 234 -0.51 -7.51 7.45
C ASP A 234 0.53 -6.92 8.40
N SER A 235 0.31 -7.17 9.69
CA SER A 235 1.17 -6.65 10.76
C SER A 235 2.60 -7.19 10.72
N VAL A 236 2.86 -8.30 10.03
CA VAL A 236 4.20 -8.92 9.96
C VAL A 236 5.06 -8.15 8.97
N ASN A 237 4.59 -8.01 7.73
CA ASN A 237 5.32 -7.27 6.71
C ASN A 237 5.39 -5.78 7.02
N LEU A 238 4.32 -5.22 7.61
CA LEU A 238 4.31 -3.82 8.05
C LEU A 238 5.39 -3.56 9.12
N LEU A 239 5.53 -4.45 10.10
CA LEU A 239 6.56 -4.35 11.13
C LEU A 239 7.96 -4.39 10.53
N GLU A 240 8.19 -5.29 9.56
CA GLU A 240 9.49 -5.40 8.89
C GLU A 240 9.83 -4.15 8.09
N LEU A 241 8.86 -3.56 7.37
CA LEU A 241 9.09 -2.31 6.63
C LEU A 241 9.43 -1.15 7.55
N TYR A 242 8.81 -1.04 8.73
CA TYR A 242 9.19 -0.02 9.70
C TYR A 242 10.62 -0.23 10.22
N LYS A 243 11.05 -1.48 10.47
CA LYS A 243 12.43 -1.79 10.86
C LYS A 243 13.43 -1.41 9.78
N ILE A 244 13.15 -1.76 8.53
CA ILE A 244 14.00 -1.39 7.39
C ILE A 244 14.02 0.14 7.24
N GLY A 245 12.87 0.80 7.38
CA GLY A 245 12.74 2.24 7.26
C GLY A 245 13.58 3.01 8.29
N VAL A 246 13.63 2.55 9.55
CA VAL A 246 14.53 3.14 10.56
C VAL A 246 16.00 3.06 10.14
N GLN A 247 16.42 1.97 9.50
CA GLN A 247 17.81 1.79 9.08
C GLN A 247 18.16 2.58 7.81
N LYS A 248 17.23 2.63 6.84
CA LYS A 248 17.45 3.29 5.55
C LYS A 248 17.19 4.80 5.60
N PHE A 249 16.26 5.24 6.46
CA PHE A 249 15.79 6.62 6.55
C PHE A 249 15.84 7.10 8.01
N PRO A 250 17.02 7.10 8.67
CA PRO A 250 17.14 7.43 10.09
C PRO A 250 16.67 8.86 10.41
N GLU A 251 16.80 9.78 9.46
CA GLU A 251 16.36 11.18 9.58
C GLU A 251 14.83 11.35 9.54
N ASN A 252 14.07 10.33 9.10
CA ASN A 252 12.62 10.41 9.11
C ASN A 252 12.02 9.76 10.37
N PRO A 253 11.53 10.56 11.35
CA PRO A 253 11.00 10.04 12.60
C PRO A 253 9.72 9.20 12.42
N PHE A 254 9.07 9.24 11.26
CA PHE A 254 7.89 8.44 10.95
C PHE A 254 8.12 6.94 11.21
N TYR A 255 9.25 6.39 10.79
CA TYR A 255 9.53 4.96 10.90
C TYR A 255 9.75 4.54 12.36
N ALA A 256 10.62 5.27 13.07
CA ALA A 256 10.92 4.99 14.48
C ALA A 256 9.67 5.15 15.35
N ARG A 257 8.93 6.26 15.18
CA ARG A 257 7.68 6.50 15.92
C ARG A 257 6.63 5.42 15.65
N SER A 258 6.46 5.00 14.40
CA SER A 258 5.50 3.95 14.05
C SER A 258 5.87 2.61 14.67
N LEU A 259 7.16 2.27 14.67
CA LEU A 259 7.68 1.05 15.27
C LEU A 259 7.47 1.02 16.79
N ILE A 260 7.81 2.12 17.48
CA ILE A 260 7.58 2.30 18.92
C ILE A 260 6.08 2.14 19.23
N ASN A 261 5.21 2.83 18.50
CA ASN A 261 3.76 2.75 18.69
C ASN A 261 3.22 1.33 18.49
N ILE A 262 3.76 0.56 17.53
CA ILE A 262 3.35 -0.83 17.32
C ILE A 262 3.67 -1.70 18.54
N TYR A 263 4.87 -1.58 19.10
CA TYR A 263 5.25 -2.36 20.27
C TYR A 263 4.48 -1.92 21.53
N LEU A 264 4.28 -0.61 21.72
CA LEU A 264 3.43 -0.09 22.79
C LEU A 264 1.99 -0.62 22.71
N ASN A 265 1.39 -0.59 21.52
CA ASN A 265 0.03 -1.12 21.32
C ASN A 265 -0.06 -2.65 21.53
N LYS A 266 1.04 -3.38 21.31
CA LYS A 266 1.16 -4.81 21.62
C LYS A 266 1.51 -5.09 23.08
N ASN A 267 1.72 -4.06 23.90
CA ASN A 267 2.22 -4.14 25.27
C ASN A 267 3.58 -4.88 25.36
N ASP A 268 4.39 -4.80 24.30
CA ASP A 268 5.74 -5.34 24.24
C ASP A 268 6.73 -4.24 24.62
N LEU A 269 6.78 -3.95 25.93
CA LEU A 269 7.49 -2.80 26.48
C LEU A 269 9.01 -2.92 26.33
N ALA A 270 9.56 -4.14 26.40
CA ALA A 270 10.98 -4.40 26.21
C ALA A 270 11.43 -3.96 24.81
N GLU A 271 10.67 -4.35 23.78
CA GLU A 271 11.02 -4.02 22.41
C GLU A 271 10.77 -2.54 22.11
N ALA A 272 9.72 -1.96 22.70
CA ALA A 272 9.49 -0.52 22.64
C ALA A 272 10.70 0.26 23.18
N LEU A 273 11.26 -0.14 24.34
CA LEU A 273 12.46 0.48 24.92
C LEU A 273 13.67 0.38 24.00
N ILE A 274 13.93 -0.78 23.38
CA ILE A 274 15.05 -0.94 22.44
C ILE A 274 14.94 0.06 21.27
N TRP A 275 13.73 0.24 20.72
CA TRP A 275 13.53 1.16 19.60
C TRP A 275 13.49 2.63 20.02
N ILE A 276 13.02 2.93 21.24
CA ILE A 276 13.14 4.28 21.83
C ILE A 276 14.61 4.64 22.03
N ASP A 277 15.43 3.72 22.54
CA ASP A 277 16.85 3.97 22.78
C ASP A 277 17.60 4.26 21.48
N LYS A 278 17.32 3.48 20.43
CA LYS A 278 17.85 3.78 19.09
C LYS A 278 17.39 5.13 18.55
N ALA A 279 16.11 5.47 18.75
CA ALA A 279 15.60 6.77 18.31
C ALA A 279 16.25 7.94 19.08
N ILE A 280 16.58 7.74 20.36
CA ILE A 280 17.31 8.72 21.18
C ILE A 280 18.78 8.83 20.75
N GLU A 281 19.41 7.73 20.31
CA GLU A 281 20.78 7.78 19.76
C GLU A 281 20.85 8.66 18.51
N GLU A 282 19.83 8.61 17.65
CA GLU A 282 19.74 9.43 16.43
C GLU A 282 19.31 10.88 16.73
N ASP A 283 18.27 11.08 17.55
CA ASP A 283 17.77 12.40 17.97
C ASP A 283 17.81 12.57 19.48
N SER A 284 19.03 12.80 19.99
CA SER A 284 19.29 12.94 21.43
C SER A 284 18.63 14.15 22.10
N LEU A 285 18.10 15.09 21.31
CA LEU A 285 17.44 16.32 21.77
C LEU A 285 15.91 16.19 21.82
N ASN A 286 15.36 15.03 21.49
CA ASN A 286 13.92 14.81 21.47
C ASN A 286 13.33 14.56 22.86
N ALA A 287 12.77 15.60 23.49
CA ALA A 287 12.12 15.47 24.80
C ALA A 287 10.96 14.45 24.81
N THR A 288 10.26 14.27 23.69
CA THR A 288 9.12 13.33 23.61
C THR A 288 9.58 11.88 23.75
N LEU A 289 10.73 11.50 23.21
CA LEU A 289 11.25 10.12 23.35
C LEU A 289 11.59 9.78 24.80
N TRP A 290 12.17 10.74 25.54
CA TRP A 290 12.45 10.59 26.96
C TRP A 290 11.16 10.48 27.80
N ASP A 291 10.13 11.26 27.49
CA ASP A 291 8.82 11.13 28.15
C ASP A 291 8.16 9.77 27.88
N VAL A 292 8.18 9.29 26.63
CA VAL A 292 7.67 7.96 26.31
C VAL A 292 8.44 6.88 27.09
N LYS A 293 9.78 6.97 27.14
CA LYS A 293 10.63 6.06 27.93
C LYS A 293 10.26 6.07 29.41
N GLY A 294 10.07 7.26 29.98
CA GLY A 294 9.67 7.43 31.38
C GLY A 294 8.32 6.79 31.69
N ARG A 295 7.32 6.98 30.82
CA ARG A 295 6.00 6.33 30.98
C ARG A 295 6.08 4.82 30.92
N ILE A 296 6.97 4.25 30.11
CA ILE A 296 7.18 2.79 30.08
C ILE A 296 7.72 2.32 31.43
N TYR A 297 8.80 2.93 31.93
CA TYR A 297 9.36 2.55 33.24
C TYR A 297 8.36 2.72 34.38
N GLU A 298 7.56 3.78 34.35
CA GLU A 298 6.50 3.98 35.34
C GLU A 298 5.44 2.87 35.28
N SER A 299 5.04 2.45 34.08
CA SER A 299 4.10 1.34 33.91
C SER A 299 4.64 0.01 34.46
N GLU A 300 5.96 -0.18 34.39
CA GLU A 300 6.70 -1.30 34.97
C GLU A 300 7.00 -1.13 36.48
N LYS A 301 6.52 -0.05 37.10
CA LYS A 301 6.75 0.31 38.51
C LYS A 301 8.20 0.64 38.86
N ASN A 302 9.03 0.94 37.87
CA ASN A 302 10.39 1.45 38.05
C ASN A 302 10.35 2.98 38.11
N ILE A 303 9.92 3.51 39.26
CA ILE A 303 9.66 4.95 39.43
C ILE A 303 10.93 5.78 39.35
N GLU A 304 12.05 5.25 39.85
CA GLU A 304 13.34 5.95 39.84
C GLU A 304 13.86 6.18 38.42
N GLU A 305 13.76 5.20 37.52
CA GLU A 305 14.15 5.38 36.12
C GLU A 305 13.13 6.24 35.35
N ALA A 306 11.84 6.15 35.69
CA ALA A 306 10.82 7.02 35.12
C ALA A 306 11.10 8.50 35.43
N GLU A 307 11.37 8.82 36.70
CA GLU A 307 11.75 10.16 37.15
C GLU A 307 12.97 10.69 36.38
N ARG A 308 14.03 9.89 36.25
CA ARG A 308 15.23 10.28 35.48
C ARG A 308 14.89 10.60 34.03
N CYS A 309 14.05 9.81 33.39
CA CYS A 309 13.65 10.04 32.01
C CYS A 309 12.83 11.32 31.87
N PHE A 310 11.86 11.57 32.75
CA PHE A 310 11.07 12.79 32.70
C PHE A 310 11.89 14.04 33.02
N LEU A 311 12.79 13.97 34.00
CA LEU A 311 13.74 15.07 34.27
C LEU A 311 14.64 15.34 33.07
N ARG A 312 15.09 14.31 32.36
CA ARG A 312 15.85 14.48 31.12
C ARG A 312 15.03 15.15 30.01
N ALA A 313 13.75 14.80 29.88
CA ALA A 313 12.85 15.50 28.95
C ALA A 313 12.73 17.00 29.29
N ILE A 314 12.60 17.35 30.58
CA ILE A 314 12.54 18.74 31.06
C ILE A 314 13.88 19.48 30.85
N GLU A 315 15.02 18.81 30.98
CA GLU A 315 16.33 19.41 30.68
C GLU A 315 16.46 19.80 29.20
N LEU A 316 15.89 18.99 28.31
CA LEU A 316 15.92 19.22 26.86
C LEU A 316 14.91 20.28 26.43
N ASP A 317 13.71 20.24 27.00
CA ASP A 317 12.66 21.22 26.80
C ASP A 317 12.03 21.58 28.15
N PRO A 318 12.42 22.73 28.75
CA PRO A 318 11.90 23.16 30.03
C PRO A 318 10.39 23.39 30.07
N ASP A 319 9.75 23.60 28.92
CA ASP A 319 8.31 23.84 28.79
C ASP A 319 7.56 22.59 28.28
N PHE A 320 8.21 21.41 28.33
CA PHE A 320 7.57 20.16 27.94
C PHE A 320 6.55 19.70 28.99
N GLU A 321 5.33 20.19 28.83
CA GLU A 321 4.19 19.99 29.74
C GLU A 321 3.98 18.53 30.18
N PRO A 322 4.05 17.51 29.31
CA PRO A 322 3.81 16.13 29.74
C PRO A 322 4.81 15.65 30.79
N ALA A 323 6.10 15.98 30.62
CA ALA A 323 7.13 15.58 31.58
C ALA A 323 7.03 16.38 32.89
N LEU A 324 6.70 17.68 32.82
CA LEU A 324 6.44 18.51 34.01
C LEU A 324 5.29 17.92 34.85
N GLY A 325 4.18 17.57 34.20
CA GLY A 325 3.05 16.91 34.84
C GLY A 325 3.43 15.56 35.45
N ASN A 326 4.18 14.73 34.72
CA ASN A 326 4.63 13.41 35.20
C ASN A 326 5.56 13.51 36.42
N VAL A 327 6.59 14.36 36.40
CA VAL A 327 7.48 14.56 37.57
C VAL A 327 6.72 15.17 38.74
N GLY A 328 5.89 16.18 38.48
CA GLY A 328 5.07 16.80 39.51
C GLY A 328 4.16 15.78 40.20
N ARG A 329 3.59 14.84 39.45
CA ARG A 329 2.71 13.79 39.97
C ARG A 329 3.48 12.76 40.78
N ILE A 330 4.66 12.33 40.32
CA ILE A 330 5.55 11.43 41.08
C ILE A 330 5.86 12.06 42.45
N TYR A 331 6.36 13.29 42.46
CA TYR A 331 6.71 13.98 43.71
C TYR A 331 5.50 14.29 44.60
N TYR A 332 4.33 14.56 44.03
CA TYR A 332 3.10 14.75 44.80
C TYR A 332 2.67 13.44 45.47
N ASN A 333 2.74 12.31 44.76
CA ASN A 333 2.42 11.01 45.33
C ASN A 333 3.40 10.63 46.44
N GLU A 334 4.70 10.86 46.26
CA GLU A 334 5.72 10.71 47.32
C GLU A 334 5.37 11.56 48.56
N ALA A 335 4.96 12.81 48.35
CA ALA A 335 4.58 13.71 49.43
C ALA A 335 3.34 13.24 50.20
N VAL A 336 2.33 12.70 49.50
CA VAL A 336 1.14 12.13 50.12
C VAL A 336 1.48 10.86 50.91
N GLU A 337 2.31 9.97 50.36
CA GLU A 337 2.72 8.74 51.05
C GLU A 337 3.51 9.06 52.33
N GLU A 338 4.42 10.03 52.27
CA GLU A 338 5.15 10.50 53.45
C GLU A 338 4.21 11.17 54.46
N LEU A 339 3.21 11.93 53.99
CA LEU A 339 2.21 12.53 54.85
C LEU A 339 1.42 11.47 55.63
N ASP A 340 1.04 10.38 54.98
CA ASP A 340 0.32 9.26 55.59
C ASP A 340 1.19 8.56 56.63
N ARG A 341 2.48 8.33 56.33
CA ARG A 341 3.45 7.82 57.32
C ARG A 341 3.56 8.74 58.53
N VAL A 342 3.67 10.05 58.32
CA VAL A 342 3.76 11.03 59.40
C VAL A 342 2.48 11.06 60.24
N ASN A 343 1.31 11.01 59.62
CA ASN A 343 0.02 11.02 60.33
C ASN A 343 -0.21 9.74 61.17
N ALA A 344 0.50 8.65 60.88
CA ALA A 344 0.45 7.42 61.68
C ALA A 344 1.33 7.45 62.94
N ILE A 345 2.16 8.48 63.12
CA ILE A 345 3.04 8.63 64.29
C ILE A 345 2.22 8.93 65.54
N ARG A 346 2.32 8.06 66.55
CA ARG A 346 1.58 8.19 67.83
C ARG A 346 2.24 9.13 68.84
N ASP A 347 3.56 9.33 68.74
CA ASP A 347 4.28 10.23 69.64
C ASP A 347 4.07 11.68 69.21
N ASP A 348 3.38 12.48 70.02
CA ASP A 348 3.04 13.87 69.72
C ASP A 348 4.25 14.76 69.40
N ARG A 349 5.38 14.52 70.05
CA ARG A 349 6.59 15.33 69.85
C ARG A 349 7.22 14.99 68.51
N VAL A 350 7.34 13.71 68.18
CA VAL A 350 7.85 13.24 66.89
C VAL A 350 6.90 13.64 65.76
N TYR A 351 5.59 13.44 65.93
CA TYR A 351 4.56 13.86 64.97
C TYR A 351 4.70 15.33 64.61
N ARG A 352 4.72 16.24 65.59
CA ARG A 352 4.87 17.68 65.32
C ARG A 352 6.18 18.01 64.59
N ARG A 353 7.28 17.32 64.93
CA ARG A 353 8.58 17.52 64.29
C ARG A 353 8.57 17.08 62.83
N GLU A 354 8.06 15.89 62.53
CA GLU A 354 8.01 15.37 61.15
C GLU A 354 6.95 16.11 60.32
N LYS A 355 5.80 16.46 60.90
CA LYS A 355 4.77 17.28 60.24
C LYS A 355 5.30 18.64 59.81
N ALA A 356 6.20 19.25 60.59
CA ALA A 356 6.83 20.52 60.22
C ALA A 356 7.72 20.41 58.97
N LYS A 357 8.29 19.23 58.67
CA LYS A 357 9.10 18.99 57.47
C LYS A 357 8.26 18.82 56.20
N MET A 358 6.99 18.42 56.35
CA MET A 358 6.11 18.16 55.20
C MET A 358 5.90 19.37 54.30
N LYS A 359 6.06 20.60 54.83
CA LYS A 359 6.02 21.79 54.00
C LYS A 359 7.06 21.75 52.87
N ALA A 360 8.31 21.42 53.19
CA ALA A 360 9.37 21.31 52.19
C ALA A 360 9.13 20.14 51.20
N VAL A 361 8.49 19.06 51.68
CA VAL A 361 8.14 17.92 50.83
C VAL A 361 7.07 18.31 49.80
N PHE A 362 6.03 19.06 50.19
CA PHE A 362 5.01 19.57 49.28
C PHE A 362 5.48 20.74 48.40
N GLU A 363 6.58 21.42 48.74
CA GLU A 363 7.22 22.43 47.88
C GLU A 363 7.94 21.78 46.67
N LYS A 364 8.44 20.53 46.79
CA LYS A 364 9.12 19.80 45.70
C LYS A 364 8.27 19.63 44.43
N PRO A 365 7.02 19.12 44.47
CA PRO A 365 6.16 19.03 43.28
C PRO A 365 5.62 20.38 42.80
N LEU A 366 5.63 21.41 43.66
CA LEU A 366 4.88 22.65 43.42
C LEU A 366 5.31 23.35 42.12
N SER A 367 6.61 23.59 41.94
CA SER A 367 7.09 24.32 40.76
C SER A 367 6.82 23.59 39.45
N TYR A 368 6.92 22.26 39.45
CA TYR A 368 6.61 21.45 38.27
C TYR A 368 5.12 21.50 37.94
N MET A 369 4.27 21.34 38.96
CA MET A 369 2.83 21.28 38.77
C MET A 369 2.22 22.66 38.44
N GLU A 370 2.73 23.74 39.02
CA GLU A 370 2.34 25.11 38.66
C GLU A 370 2.67 25.39 37.19
N LYS A 371 3.87 25.00 36.75
CA LYS A 371 4.30 25.18 35.37
C LYS A 371 3.50 24.32 34.38
N ALA A 372 3.24 23.06 34.72
CA ALA A 372 2.40 22.18 33.91
C ALA A 372 0.98 22.76 33.75
N HIS A 373 0.40 23.27 34.84
CA HIS A 373 -0.92 23.91 34.81
C HIS A 373 -0.93 25.24 34.05
N GLU A 374 0.14 26.02 34.11
CA GLU A 374 0.26 27.25 33.29
C GLU A 374 0.22 26.92 31.79
N LEU A 375 0.91 25.84 31.38
CA LEU A 375 0.96 25.39 29.99
C LEU A 375 -0.34 24.70 29.53
N ASN A 376 -1.02 23.99 30.44
CA ASN A 376 -2.28 23.31 30.17
C ASN A 376 -3.27 23.49 31.34
N PRO A 377 -4.01 24.61 31.38
CA PRO A 377 -4.88 24.97 32.51
C PRO A 377 -6.12 24.08 32.66
N GLU A 378 -6.51 23.37 31.61
CA GLU A 378 -7.71 22.53 31.61
C GLU A 378 -7.44 21.09 32.09
N GLU A 379 -6.16 20.70 32.22
CA GLU A 379 -5.80 19.35 32.66
C GLU A 379 -6.17 19.14 34.13
N ARG A 380 -7.10 18.20 34.32
CA ARG A 380 -7.77 17.96 35.59
C ARG A 380 -6.82 17.39 36.64
N ASP A 381 -5.90 16.54 36.21
CA ASP A 381 -4.94 15.92 37.14
C ASP A 381 -4.03 16.98 37.79
N TYR A 382 -3.70 18.05 37.05
CA TYR A 382 -2.89 19.15 37.58
C TYR A 382 -3.68 19.97 38.60
N ILE A 383 -4.95 20.26 38.31
CA ILE A 383 -5.83 20.98 39.24
C ILE A 383 -6.00 20.18 40.54
N ILE A 384 -6.18 18.86 40.45
CA ILE A 384 -6.31 17.97 41.61
C ILE A 384 -5.03 18.01 42.45
N ALA A 385 -3.87 17.85 41.83
CA ALA A 385 -2.59 17.86 42.51
C ALA A 385 -2.31 19.22 43.16
N LEU A 386 -2.47 20.33 42.43
CA LEU A 386 -2.26 21.68 42.96
C LEU A 386 -3.19 22.00 44.13
N ARG A 387 -4.47 21.62 44.05
CA ARG A 387 -5.41 21.77 45.16
C ARG A 387 -4.90 21.04 46.41
N GLY A 388 -4.41 19.81 46.27
CA GLY A 388 -3.82 19.04 47.36
C GLY A 388 -2.54 19.64 47.92
N ILE A 389 -1.66 20.14 47.05
CA ILE A 389 -0.41 20.82 47.42
C ILE A 389 -0.71 22.09 48.22
N TYR A 390 -1.54 22.99 47.69
CA TYR A 390 -1.88 24.25 48.36
C TYR A 390 -2.56 24.03 49.71
N TYR A 391 -3.43 23.02 49.82
CA TYR A 391 -4.06 22.65 51.09
C TYR A 391 -3.01 22.28 52.16
N ASN A 392 -2.01 21.48 51.80
CA ASN A 392 -0.97 21.01 52.72
C ASN A 392 0.08 22.08 53.04
N LEU A 393 0.33 23.03 52.13
CA LEU A 393 1.22 24.17 52.38
C LEU A 393 0.56 25.23 53.30
N GLY A 394 -0.77 25.37 53.24
CA GLY A 394 -1.56 26.19 54.14
C GLY A 394 -1.26 27.69 53.99
N LYS A 395 -0.76 28.31 55.05
CA LYS A 395 -0.65 29.78 55.15
C LYS A 395 0.15 30.39 53.99
N GLY A 396 -0.49 31.28 53.24
CA GLY A 396 0.06 31.93 52.05
C GLY A 396 -0.45 31.36 50.72
N TYR A 397 -1.16 30.23 50.75
CA TYR A 397 -1.69 29.54 49.55
C TYR A 397 -3.22 29.47 49.53
N GLU A 398 -3.92 30.12 50.46
CA GLU A 398 -5.38 30.04 50.62
C GLU A 398 -6.12 30.45 49.34
N LYS A 399 -5.71 31.56 48.72
CA LYS A 399 -6.33 32.04 47.47
C LYS A 399 -6.11 31.06 46.31
N LYS A 400 -4.89 30.52 46.18
CA LYS A 400 -4.54 29.55 45.14
C LYS A 400 -5.30 28.22 45.33
N TYR A 401 -5.51 27.80 46.59
CA TYR A 401 -6.36 26.66 46.92
C TYR A 401 -7.81 26.89 46.49
N GLU A 402 -8.40 28.04 46.83
CA GLU A 402 -9.79 28.38 46.47
C GLU A 402 -10.00 28.44 44.96
N GLU A 403 -8.99 28.91 44.22
CA GLU A 403 -8.98 28.92 42.75
C GLU A 403 -9.07 27.49 42.19
N MET A 404 -8.18 26.59 42.61
CA MET A 404 -8.21 25.18 42.17
C MET A 404 -9.50 24.47 42.59
N ASP A 405 -10.01 24.76 43.80
CA ASP A 405 -11.28 24.20 44.30
C ASP A 405 -12.49 24.68 43.48
N THR A 406 -12.44 25.91 42.95
CA THR A 406 -13.47 26.47 42.08
C THR A 406 -13.42 25.82 40.69
N LEU A 407 -12.24 25.71 40.10
CA LEU A 407 -12.05 25.04 38.80
C LEU A 407 -12.57 23.58 38.83
N MET A 408 -12.28 22.85 39.92
CA MET A 408 -12.79 21.48 40.12
C MET A 408 -14.33 21.37 40.15
N LYS A 409 -15.03 22.43 40.56
CA LYS A 409 -16.51 22.45 40.62
C LYS A 409 -17.14 22.84 39.28
N GLN A 410 -16.42 23.60 38.45
CA GLN A 410 -16.91 24.09 37.16
C GLN A 410 -16.82 23.04 36.05
N GLY A 411 -15.88 22.10 36.14
CA GLY A 411 -15.74 20.98 35.18
C GLY A 411 -16.64 19.77 35.43
N ARG A 412 -17.83 19.95 36.02
CA ARG A 412 -18.82 18.88 36.31
C ARG A 412 -20.05 18.95 35.44
#